data_AF-A0A6N7C748-F1
#
_entry.id   AF-A0A6N7C748-F1
#
_cell.length_a   1.000
_cell.length_b   1.000
_cell.length_c   1.000
_cell.angle_alpha   90.00
_cell.angle_beta   90.00
_cell.angle_gamma   90.00
#
_symmetry.space_group_name_H-M   'P 1'
#
loop_
_entity.id
_entity.type
_entity.pdbx_description
1 polymer ?
#
loop_
_entity_poly.entity_id
_entity_poly.type
_entity_poly.pdbx_seq_one_letter_code
_entity_poly.pdbx_strand_id
1 'polypeptide(L)'
;MNYPDPLRGTVAAQLAAMSMPGGPLHTKSDTNTMVRFAASPTRLRFRRTVIDRYLARATPLREGRSAILTAGAPGAGKSTLLREHIPDLDGYRSLDADEVKELPHRTGTPRR
;
A
#
# COMPACT_ATOMS: atom_id res chain seq x y z
N MET A 1 11.81 -14.43 -26.95
CA MET A 1 11.82 -13.01 -27.37
C MET A 1 10.52 -12.39 -26.89
N ASN A 2 10.53 -11.60 -25.81
CA ASN A 2 9.32 -11.10 -25.16
C ASN A 2 9.02 -9.70 -25.71
N TYR A 3 8.09 -9.59 -26.66
CA TYR A 3 7.66 -8.28 -27.15
C TYR A 3 7.02 -7.51 -25.99
N PRO A 4 7.42 -6.25 -25.72
CA PRO A 4 6.75 -5.46 -24.70
C PRO A 4 5.28 -5.32 -25.09
N ASP A 5 4.40 -5.82 -24.22
CA ASP A 5 2.95 -5.73 -24.40
C ASP A 5 2.55 -4.25 -24.60
N PRO A 6 2.06 -3.87 -25.79
CA PRO A 6 1.76 -2.47 -26.12
C PRO A 6 0.67 -1.89 -25.21
N LEU A 7 -0.18 -2.72 -24.60
CA LEU A 7 -1.15 -2.29 -23.60
C LEU A 7 -0.46 -1.80 -22.33
N ARG A 8 0.62 -2.44 -21.90
CA ARG A 8 1.37 -2.01 -20.71
C ARG A 8 1.94 -0.61 -20.88
N GLY A 9 2.52 -0.30 -22.04
CA GLY A 9 3.04 1.03 -22.35
C GLY A 9 1.94 2.08 -22.34
N THR A 10 0.78 1.76 -22.93
CA THR A 10 -0.37 2.66 -22.99
C THR A 10 -0.96 2.95 -21.60
N VAL A 11 -1.18 1.90 -20.79
CA VAL A 11 -1.69 2.04 -19.41
C VAL A 11 -0.69 2.81 -18.54
N ALA A 12 0.61 2.55 -18.68
CA ALA A 12 1.63 3.30 -17.95
C ALA A 12 1.60 4.80 -18.30
N ALA A 13 1.47 5.14 -19.59
CA ALA A 13 1.35 6.53 -20.03
C ALA A 13 0.07 7.20 -19.50
N GLN A 14 -1.07 6.49 -19.49
CA GLN A 14 -2.33 6.98 -18.92
C GLN A 14 -2.20 7.25 -17.41
N LEU A 15 -1.64 6.30 -16.66
CA LEU A 15 -1.43 6.45 -15.21
C LEU A 15 -0.45 7.60 -14.91
N ALA A 16 0.61 7.75 -15.72
CA ALA A 16 1.54 8.86 -15.59
C ALA A 16 0.83 10.20 -15.80
N ALA A 17 0.03 10.34 -16.86
CA ALA A 17 -0.76 11.54 -17.13
C ALA A 17 -1.75 11.85 -16.00
N MET A 18 -2.46 10.84 -15.48
CA MET A 18 -3.39 11.01 -14.36
C MET A 18 -2.70 11.39 -13.04
N SER A 19 -1.41 11.07 -12.90
CA SER A 19 -0.61 11.36 -11.70
C SER A 19 0.08 12.72 -11.74
N MET A 20 0.09 13.41 -12.89
CA MET A 20 0.65 14.76 -13.03
C MET A 20 -0.10 15.78 -12.16
N PRO A 21 0.53 16.91 -11.75
CA PRO A 21 -0.15 18.00 -11.05
C PRO A 21 -1.46 18.40 -11.74
N GLY A 22 -2.55 18.46 -10.97
CA GLY A 22 -3.91 18.72 -11.49
C GLY A 22 -4.65 17.46 -11.96
N GLY A 23 -3.97 16.33 -12.10
CA GLY A 23 -4.58 15.04 -12.43
C GLY A 23 -5.25 14.36 -11.22
N PRO A 24 -6.21 13.45 -11.48
CA PRO A 24 -7.04 12.84 -10.44
C PRO A 24 -6.30 11.84 -9.53
N LEU A 25 -5.09 11.40 -9.88
CA LEU A 25 -4.25 10.55 -9.03
C LEU A 25 -3.13 11.35 -8.34
N HIS A 26 -3.03 12.66 -8.60
CA HIS A 26 -2.02 13.50 -8.00
C HIS A 26 -2.22 13.60 -6.48
N THR A 27 -1.11 13.66 -5.72
CA THR A 27 -1.14 13.70 -4.25
C THR A 27 -1.87 14.93 -3.67
N LYS A 28 -2.04 16.00 -4.46
CA LYS A 28 -2.79 17.19 -4.06
C LYS A 28 -4.18 17.30 -4.71
N SER A 29 -4.64 16.24 -5.38
CA SER A 29 -5.99 16.21 -5.97
C SER A 29 -7.08 16.18 -4.89
N ASP A 30 -8.24 16.73 -5.19
CA ASP A 30 -9.44 16.67 -4.32
C ASP A 30 -9.92 15.23 -4.10
N THR A 31 -9.59 14.32 -5.02
CA THR A 31 -9.83 12.88 -4.90
C THR A 31 -8.88 12.19 -3.91
N ASN A 32 -7.83 12.87 -3.43
CA ASN A 32 -6.95 12.31 -2.40
C ASN A 32 -7.78 12.01 -1.15
N THR A 33 -7.67 10.78 -0.65
CA THR A 33 -8.38 10.32 0.56
C THR A 33 -8.13 11.22 1.78
N MET A 34 -6.92 11.77 1.93
CA MET A 34 -6.57 12.71 3.00
C MET A 34 -7.31 14.03 2.89
N VAL A 35 -7.47 14.55 1.68
CA VAL A 35 -8.21 15.79 1.41
C VAL A 35 -9.71 15.53 1.57
N ARG A 36 -10.22 14.51 0.87
CA ARG A 36 -11.65 14.13 0.86
C ARG A 36 -12.22 13.81 2.24
N PHE A 37 -11.42 13.24 3.13
CA PHE A 37 -11.84 12.87 4.49
C PHE A 37 -11.19 13.71 5.59
N ALA A 38 -10.62 14.87 5.27
CA ALA A 38 -9.94 15.74 6.24
C ALA A 38 -10.85 16.09 7.43
N ALA A 39 -12.12 16.35 7.17
CA ALA A 39 -13.11 16.72 8.18
C ALA A 39 -13.81 15.52 8.86
N SER A 40 -13.31 14.29 8.70
CA SER A 40 -13.91 13.10 9.32
C SER A 40 -13.10 12.60 10.52
N PRO A 41 -13.50 12.91 11.77
CA PRO A 41 -12.82 12.43 12.97
C PRO A 41 -12.78 10.90 13.05
N THR A 42 -13.83 10.23 12.56
CA THR A 42 -13.92 8.77 12.53
C THR A 42 -12.87 8.17 11.60
N ARG A 43 -12.69 8.73 10.40
CA ARG A 43 -11.63 8.29 9.46
C ARG A 43 -10.24 8.54 10.03
N LEU A 44 -10.02 9.68 10.69
CA LEU A 44 -8.74 9.99 11.33
C LEU A 44 -8.40 8.98 12.43
N ARG A 45 -9.36 8.68 13.32
CA ARG A 45 -9.18 7.67 14.39
C ARG A 45 -8.96 6.27 13.83
N PHE A 46 -9.70 5.89 12.79
CA PHE A 46 -9.54 4.60 12.13
C PHE A 46 -8.13 4.48 11.53
N ARG A 47 -7.67 5.49 10.79
CA ARG A 47 -6.32 5.52 10.22
C ARG A 47 -5.25 5.35 11.29
N ARG A 48 -5.35 6.10 12.39
CA ARG A 48 -4.40 5.98 13.51
C ARG A 48 -4.40 4.56 14.09
N THR A 49 -5.57 4.01 14.35
CA THR A 49 -5.72 2.62 14.84
C THR A 49 -5.08 1.60 13.90
N VAL A 50 -5.28 1.76 12.59
CA VAL A 50 -4.68 0.88 11.57
C VAL A 50 -3.16 0.97 11.58
N ILE A 51 -2.61 2.20 11.58
CA ILE A 51 -1.17 2.44 11.62
C ILE A 51 -0.57 1.83 12.90
N ASP A 52 -1.16 2.11 14.06
CA ASP A 52 -0.66 1.64 15.35
C ASP A 52 -0.67 0.10 15.40
N ARG A 53 -1.77 -0.54 14.98
CA ARG A 53 -1.87 -2.00 14.92
C ARG A 53 -0.86 -2.61 13.97
N TYR A 54 -0.71 -2.03 12.79
CA TYR A 54 0.21 -2.53 11.77
C TYR A 54 1.67 -2.38 12.22
N LEU A 55 2.04 -1.24 12.82
CA LEU A 55 3.37 -1.03 13.37
C LEU A 55 3.68 -1.97 14.53
N ALA A 56 2.71 -2.30 15.37
CA ALA A 56 2.87 -3.21 16.50
C ALA A 56 3.10 -4.68 16.11
N ARG A 57 2.81 -5.10 14.87
CA ARG A 57 2.94 -6.51 14.42
C ARG A 57 4.37 -7.02 14.37
N ALA A 58 5.32 -6.14 14.13
CA ALA A 58 6.73 -6.49 14.01
C ALA A 58 7.58 -5.26 14.34
N THR A 59 8.80 -5.46 14.83
CA THR A 59 9.79 -4.38 15.00
C THR A 59 11.08 -4.84 14.30
N PRO A 60 11.15 -4.73 12.96
CA PRO A 60 12.36 -5.09 12.24
C PRO A 60 13.53 -4.19 12.65
N LEU A 61 14.74 -4.64 12.32
CA LEU A 61 15.96 -3.88 12.57
C LEU A 61 15.87 -2.49 11.90
N ARG A 62 16.13 -1.43 12.65
CA ARG A 62 15.96 -0.03 12.18
C ARG A 62 17.19 0.51 11.44
N GLU A 63 18.22 -0.30 11.26
CA GLU A 63 19.54 0.16 10.80
C GLU A 63 19.64 0.26 9.26
N GLY A 64 18.72 -0.38 8.52
CA GLY A 64 18.68 -0.31 7.06
C GLY A 64 17.64 0.68 6.52
N ARG A 65 18.05 1.56 5.58
CA ARG A 65 17.14 2.39 4.76
C ARG A 65 16.90 1.75 3.38
N SER A 66 16.62 0.46 3.36
CA SER A 66 16.40 -0.31 2.13
C SER A 66 14.94 -0.70 2.00
N ALA A 67 14.40 -0.60 0.79
CA ALA A 67 13.06 -1.05 0.46
C ALA A 67 13.11 -1.95 -0.78
N ILE A 68 12.43 -3.09 -0.71
CA ILE A 68 12.29 -4.01 -1.85
C ILE A 68 10.88 -3.84 -2.38
N LEU A 69 10.77 -3.43 -3.65
CA LEU A 69 9.48 -3.25 -4.31
C LEU A 69 9.25 -4.40 -5.29
N THR A 70 8.15 -5.12 -5.14
CA THR A 70 7.76 -6.18 -6.07
C THR A 70 6.51 -5.81 -6.85
N ALA A 71 6.51 -6.16 -8.14
CA ALA A 71 5.39 -5.95 -9.03
C ALA A 71 5.15 -7.21 -9.86
N GLY A 72 3.88 -7.50 -10.15
CA GLY A 72 3.46 -8.72 -10.80
C GLY A 72 1.99 -8.99 -10.56
N ALA A 73 1.37 -9.73 -11.48
CA ALA A 73 -0.04 -10.11 -11.40
C ALA A 73 -0.32 -10.91 -10.11
N PRO A 74 -1.58 -10.91 -9.63
CA PRO A 74 -2.00 -11.84 -8.59
C PRO A 74 -1.64 -13.28 -8.96
N GLY A 75 -1.12 -14.05 -8.02
CA GLY A 75 -0.69 -15.43 -8.27
C GLY A 75 0.65 -15.60 -9.03
N ALA A 76 1.34 -14.53 -9.43
CA ALA A 76 2.60 -14.61 -10.16
C ALA A 76 3.83 -15.06 -9.34
N GLY A 77 3.63 -15.53 -8.09
CA GLY A 77 4.72 -16.05 -7.26
C GLY A 77 5.65 -15.02 -6.62
N LYS A 78 5.26 -13.73 -6.54
CA LYS A 78 6.08 -12.65 -5.95
C LYS A 78 6.64 -12.99 -4.57
N SER A 79 5.77 -13.51 -3.69
CA SER A 79 6.16 -13.90 -2.32
C SER A 79 7.10 -15.11 -2.30
N THR A 80 6.97 -16.02 -3.27
CA THR A 80 7.88 -17.18 -3.40
C THR A 80 9.27 -16.70 -3.81
N LEU A 81 9.35 -15.87 -4.85
CA LEU A 81 10.61 -15.31 -5.34
C LEU A 81 11.36 -14.55 -4.24
N LEU A 82 10.65 -13.71 -3.47
CA LEU A 82 11.26 -12.97 -2.36
C LEU A 82 11.89 -13.90 -1.32
N ARG A 83 11.21 -14.97 -0.92
CA ARG A 83 11.72 -15.91 0.09
C ARG A 83 12.93 -16.70 -0.40
N GLU A 84 12.99 -17.00 -1.70
CA GLU A 84 14.09 -17.76 -2.30
C GLU A 84 15.37 -16.93 -2.50
N HIS A 85 15.22 -15.63 -2.81
CA HIS A 85 16.35 -14.81 -3.29
C HIS A 85 16.80 -13.72 -2.33
N ILE A 86 16.00 -13.38 -1.32
CA ILE A 86 16.35 -12.35 -0.35
C ILE A 86 16.71 -13.02 0.98
N PRO A 87 18.01 -13.11 1.32
CA PRO A 87 18.42 -13.57 2.64
C PRO A 87 17.90 -12.61 3.70
N ASP A 88 17.59 -13.15 4.89
CA ASP A 88 17.13 -12.38 6.05
C ASP A 88 15.90 -11.51 5.77
N LEU A 89 14.95 -12.00 4.95
CA LEU A 89 13.70 -11.30 4.63
C LEU A 89 12.90 -10.95 5.90
N ASP A 90 13.03 -11.73 6.97
CA ASP A 90 12.41 -11.47 8.28
C ASP A 90 12.94 -10.18 8.95
N GLY A 91 14.11 -9.70 8.51
CA GLY A 91 14.66 -8.40 8.89
C GLY A 91 13.92 -7.21 8.26
N TYR A 92 13.01 -7.45 7.31
CA TYR A 92 12.22 -6.41 6.65
C TYR A 92 10.80 -6.34 7.21
N ARG A 93 10.17 -5.16 7.10
CA ARG A 93 8.72 -5.03 7.29
C ARG A 93 8.00 -5.32 5.98
N SER A 94 7.13 -6.33 5.96
CA SER A 94 6.26 -6.62 4.82
C SER A 94 5.09 -5.61 4.74
N LEU A 95 5.13 -4.69 3.77
CA LEU A 95 4.03 -3.76 3.47
C LEU A 95 3.11 -4.37 2.41
N ASP A 96 2.00 -4.98 2.84
CA ASP A 96 0.94 -5.48 1.95
C ASP A 96 -0.39 -4.75 2.25
N ALA A 97 -1.09 -4.32 1.19
CA ALA A 97 -2.38 -3.66 1.32
C ALA A 97 -3.47 -4.64 1.77
N ASP A 98 -3.37 -5.93 1.44
CA ASP A 98 -4.38 -6.92 1.82
C ASP A 98 -4.36 -7.16 3.34
N GLU A 99 -3.19 -7.11 3.97
CA GLU A 99 -3.05 -7.17 5.43
C GLU A 99 -3.81 -6.07 6.18
N VAL A 100 -3.97 -4.90 5.55
CA VAL A 100 -4.71 -3.76 6.10
C VAL A 100 -6.21 -3.94 5.93
N LYS A 101 -6.65 -4.60 4.85
CA LYS A 101 -8.08 -4.87 4.60
C LYS A 101 -8.67 -5.84 5.61
N GLU A 102 -7.87 -6.78 6.09
CA GLU A 102 -8.26 -7.74 7.13
C GLU A 102 -8.36 -7.14 8.54
N LEU A 103 -7.91 -5.89 8.75
CA LEU A 103 -8.02 -5.24 10.05
C LEU A 103 -9.49 -4.87 10.32
N PRO A 104 -10.12 -5.43 11.37
CA PRO A 104 -11.53 -5.20 11.61
C PRO A 104 -11.80 -3.73 11.89
N HIS A 105 -12.76 -3.16 11.14
CA HIS A 105 -13.43 -1.93 11.52
C HIS A 105 -14.16 -2.20 12.84
N ARG A 106 -13.70 -1.67 13.98
CA ARG A 106 -14.54 -1.68 15.18
C ARG A 106 -15.77 -0.81 14.89
N THR A 107 -16.86 -1.42 14.44
CA THR A 107 -18.20 -0.84 14.51
C THR A 107 -18.64 -0.94 15.96
N GLY A 108 -18.21 0.01 16.78
CA GLY A 108 -18.77 0.19 18.11
C GLY A 108 -20.01 1.05 18.04
N THR A 109 -21.20 0.46 18.05
CA THR A 109 -22.31 1.04 18.79
C THR A 109 -22.25 0.46 20.21
N PRO A 110 -22.22 1.28 21.28
CA PRO A 110 -22.42 0.76 22.61
C PRO A 110 -23.88 0.29 22.69
N ARG A 111 -24.09 -1.01 22.94
CA ARG A 111 -25.38 -1.50 23.40
C ARG A 111 -25.61 -0.88 24.78
N ARG A 112 -26.70 -0.11 24.89
CA ARG A 112 -27.30 0.27 26.17
C ARG A 112 -27.89 -0.97 26.84
#